data_AF-A0A9W6H593-F1
#
_entry.id   AF-A0A9W6H593-F1
#
_cell.length_a   1.000
_cell.length_b   1.000
_cell.length_c   1.000
_cell.angle_alpha   90.00
_cell.angle_beta   90.00
_cell.angle_gamma   90.00
#
_symmetry.space_group_name_H-M   'P 1'
#
loop_
_entity.id
_entity.type
_entity.pdbx_description
1 polymer ?
#
loop_
_entity_poly.entity_id
_entity_poly.type
_entity_poly.pdbx_seq_one_letter_code
_entity_poly.pdbx_strand_id
1 'polypeptide(L)' 'MTVLLAVLLLVNAVFNVVVWPRFWKRVTADPRARDEQGRRTAFYTVHAVLIGAALVLAAASAVAGVWALVA' A
#
# COMPACT_ATOMS: atom_id res chain seq x y z
N MET A 1 -15.46 2.77 22.04
CA MET A 1 -14.29 2.13 21.39
C MET A 1 -14.35 2.19 19.86
N THR A 2 -15.53 2.11 19.25
CA THR A 2 -15.73 2.17 17.79
C THR A 2 -15.10 3.38 17.11
N VAL A 3 -15.28 4.59 17.67
CA VAL A 3 -14.67 5.83 17.12
C VAL A 3 -13.15 5.72 17.04
N LEU A 4 -12.50 5.23 18.09
CA LEU A 4 -11.04 5.03 18.09
C LEU A 4 -10.61 4.06 17.00
N LEU A 5 -11.29 2.91 16.88
CA LEU A 5 -10.97 1.91 15.85
C LEU A 5 -11.18 2.45 14.43
N ALA A 6 -12.26 3.20 14.21
CA ALA A 6 -12.52 3.85 12.93
C ALA A 6 -11.41 4.86 12.56
N VAL A 7 -11.00 5.71 13.52
CA VAL A 7 -9.90 6.65 13.32
C VAL A 7 -8.60 5.91 13.00
N LEU A 8 -8.28 4.82 13.71
CA LEU A 8 -7.08 4.02 13.42
C LEU A 8 -7.10 3.40 12.01
N LEU A 9 -8.25 2.91 11.54
CA LEU A 9 -8.41 2.41 10.17
C LEU A 9 -8.17 3.50 9.13
N LEU A 10 -8.71 4.71 9.36
CA LEU A 10 -8.52 5.84 8.46
C LEU A 10 -7.06 6.32 8.44
N VAL A 11 -6.42 6.42 9.61
CA VAL A 11 -4.99 6.77 9.72
C VAL A 11 -4.12 5.72 9.02
N ASN A 12 -4.42 4.43 9.20
CA ASN A 12 -3.75 3.36 8.47
C ASN A 12 -3.91 3.51 6.95
N ALA A 13 -5.12 3.79 6.47
CA ALA A 13 -5.36 4.01 5.04
C ALA A 13 -4.54 5.17 4.49
N VAL A 14 -4.52 6.32 5.19
CA VAL A 14 -3.71 7.48 4.82
C VAL A 14 -2.22 7.14 4.78
N PHE A 15 -1.71 6.47 5.82
CA PHE A 15 -0.31 6.05 5.88
C PHE A 15 0.09 5.24 4.64
N ASN A 16 -0.69 4.21 4.29
CA ASN A 16 -0.41 3.33 3.16
C ASN A 16 -0.41 4.10 1.82
N VAL A 17 -1.39 4.97 1.59
CA VAL A 17 -1.50 5.78 0.36
C VAL A 17 -0.36 6.80 0.25
N VAL A 18 0.15 7.31 1.36
CA VAL A 18 1.23 8.31 1.38
C VAL A 18 2.62 7.67 1.24
N VAL A 19 2.84 6.52 1.87
CA VAL A 19 4.17 5.88 1.94
C VAL A 19 4.45 5.00 0.74
N TRP A 20 3.53 4.10 0.38
CA TRP A 20 3.84 3.06 -0.60
C TRP A 20 4.09 3.56 -2.02
N PRO A 21 3.37 4.57 -2.56
CA PRO A 21 3.69 5.11 -3.89
C PRO A 21 5.10 5.74 -3.96
N ARG A 22 5.57 6.36 -2.86
CA ARG A 22 6.94 6.89 -2.79
C ARG A 22 7.97 5.77 -2.71
N PHE A 23 7.68 4.73 -1.93
CA PHE A 23 8.54 3.56 -1.85
C PHE A 23 8.61 2.80 -3.17
N TRP A 24 7.49 2.71 -3.90
CA TRP A 24 7.44 2.09 -5.22
C TRP A 24 8.40 2.74 -6.21
N LYS A 25 8.49 4.08 -6.23
CA LYS A 25 9.47 4.80 -7.06
C LYS A 25 10.90 4.35 -6.79
N ARG A 26 11.25 4.09 -5.52
CA ARG A 26 12.58 3.59 -5.12
C ARG A 26 12.80 2.15 -5.56
N VAL A 27 11.79 1.29 -5.39
CA VAL A 27 11.84 -0.11 -5.85
C VAL A 27 12.09 -0.17 -7.35
N THR A 28 11.39 0.64 -8.14
CA THR A 28 11.55 0.62 -9.60
C THR A 28 12.87 1.20 -10.09
N ALA A 29 13.53 2.02 -9.29
CA ALA A 29 14.85 2.59 -9.58
C ALA A 29 16.01 1.72 -9.06
N ASP A 30 15.74 0.70 -8.25
CA ASP A 30 16.75 -0.22 -7.74
C ASP A 30 17.32 -1.07 -8.88
N PRO A 31 18.65 -1.20 -9.02
CA PRO A 31 19.26 -2.03 -10.07
C PRO A 31 18.77 -3.48 -10.07
N ARG A 32 18.35 -4.03 -8.93
CA ARG A 32 17.83 -5.40 -8.82
C ARG A 32 16.44 -5.58 -9.43
N ALA A 33 15.73 -4.49 -9.72
CA ALA A 33 14.36 -4.54 -10.21
C ALA A 33 14.24 -5.03 -11.66
N ARG A 34 15.31 -4.88 -12.43
CA ARG A 34 15.38 -5.29 -13.84
C ARG A 34 16.64 -6.11 -14.09
N ASP A 35 16.55 -7.11 -14.96
CA ASP A 35 17.72 -7.86 -15.42
C ASP A 35 18.46 -7.11 -16.55
N GLU A 36 19.56 -7.69 -17.04
CA GLU A 36 20.40 -7.14 -18.11
C GLU A 36 19.63 -6.89 -19.42
N GLN A 37 18.53 -7.62 -19.65
CA GLN A 37 17.65 -7.45 -20.81
C GLN A 37 16.46 -6.51 -20.53
N GLY A 38 16.43 -5.87 -19.35
CA GLY A 38 15.38 -4.95 -18.94
C GLY A 38 14.06 -5.62 -18.54
N ARG A 39 14.04 -6.94 -18.28
CA ARG A 39 12.86 -7.67 -17.81
C ARG A 39 12.70 -7.55 -16.29
N ARG A 40 11.46 -7.65 -15.81
CA ARG A 40 11.17 -7.59 -14.36
C ARG A 40 11.71 -8.83 -13.65
N THR A 41 12.39 -8.62 -12.54
CA THR A 41 12.92 -9.70 -11.70
C THR A 41 11.92 -10.12 -10.62
N ALA A 42 12.23 -11.18 -9.87
CA ALA A 42 11.45 -11.56 -8.68
C ALA A 42 11.41 -10.42 -7.64
N PHE A 43 12.50 -9.66 -7.49
CA PHE A 43 12.56 -8.51 -6.58
C PHE A 43 11.48 -7.48 -6.95
N TYR A 44 11.33 -7.15 -8.23
CA TYR A 44 10.27 -6.26 -8.69
C TYR A 44 8.89 -6.83 -8.38
N THR A 45 8.65 -8.09 -8.75
CA THR A 45 7.34 -8.72 -8.65
C THR A 45 6.87 -8.83 -7.20
N VAL A 46 7.74 -9.27 -6.27
CA VAL A 46 7.40 -9.37 -4.84
C VAL A 46 6.99 -8.01 -4.29
N HIS A 47 7.78 -6.96 -4.54
CA HIS A 47 7.44 -5.63 -4.06
C HIS A 47 6.18 -5.06 -4.70
N ALA A 48 5.95 -5.34 -5.99
CA ALA A 48 4.72 -4.94 -6.66
C ALA A 48 3.48 -5.57 -6.00
N VAL A 49 3.55 -6.87 -5.69
CA VAL A 49 2.46 -7.60 -5.03
C VAL A 49 2.25 -7.11 -3.61
N LEU A 50 3.33 -6.95 -2.82
CA LEU A 50 3.24 -6.47 -1.45
C LEU A 50 2.64 -5.06 -1.36
N ILE A 51 3.11 -4.13 -2.19
CA ILE A 51 2.59 -2.76 -2.25
C ILE A 51 1.14 -2.75 -2.76
N GLY A 52 0.85 -3.53 -3.80
CA GLY A 52 -0.51 -3.65 -4.33
C GLY A 52 -1.49 -4.15 -3.28
N ALA A 53 -1.14 -5.22 -2.56
CA ALA A 53 -1.95 -5.75 -1.46
C ALA A 53 -2.12 -4.72 -0.34
N ALA A 54 -1.06 -4.01 0.04
CA ALA A 54 -1.13 -2.97 1.06
C ALA A 54 -2.09 -1.83 0.65
N LEU A 55 -2.09 -1.41 -0.62
CA LEU A 55 -3.01 -0.39 -1.12
C LEU A 55 -4.47 -0.89 -1.21
N VAL A 56 -4.70 -2.16 -1.54
CA VAL A 56 -6.03 -2.78 -1.48
C VAL A 56 -6.55 -2.81 -0.04
N LEU A 57 -5.71 -3.21 0.92
CA LEU A 57 -6.06 -3.18 2.34
C LEU A 57 -6.28 -1.76 2.86
N ALA A 58 -5.55 -0.77 2.34
CA ALA A 58 -5.78 0.63 2.65
C ALA A 58 -7.15 1.10 2.17
N ALA A 59 -7.55 0.74 0.95
CA ALA A 59 -8.88 1.04 0.42
C ALA A 59 -9.99 0.38 1.26
N ALA A 60 -9.83 -0.91 1.60
CA ALA A 60 -10.76 -1.60 2.49
C ALA A 60 -10.83 -0.94 3.88
N SER A 61 -9.68 -0.54 4.43
CA SER A 61 -9.61 0.18 5.72
C SER A 61 -10.32 1.53 5.67
N ALA A 62 -10.18 2.27 4.56
CA ALA A 62 -10.87 3.54 4.37
C ALA A 62 -12.39 3.35 4.33
N VAL A 63 -12.88 2.38 3.55
CA VAL A 63 -14.31 2.06 3.45
C VAL A 63 -14.87 1.64 4.81
N ALA A 64 -14.20 0.71 5.50
CA ALA A 64 -14.64 0.24 6.81
C ALA A 64 -14.61 1.35 7.87
N GLY A 65 -13.58 2.19 7.88
CA GLY A 65 -13.45 3.31 8.81
C GLY A 65 -14.55 4.36 8.60
N VAL A 66 -14.87 4.72 7.35
CA VAL A 66 -15.98 5.63 7.05
C VAL A 66 -17.31 4.99 7.44
N TRP A 67 -17.55 3.74 7.06
CA TRP A 67 -18.79 3.04 7.36
C TRP A 67 -19.05 2.99 8.87
N ALA A 68 -18.04 2.65 9.67
CA ALA A 68 -18.15 2.59 11.13
C ALA A 68 -18.43 3.94 11.81
N LEU A 69 -18.26 5.07 11.12
CA LEU A 69 -18.59 6.41 11.64
C LEU A 69 -19.99 6.88 11.26
N VAL A 70 -20.60 6.29 10.22
CA VAL A 70 -21.88 6.78 9.66
C VAL A 70 -23.03 5.78 9.76
N ALA A 71 -22.75 4.52 10.08
CA ALA A 71 -23.76 3.50 10.39
C ALA A 71 -24.07 3.45 11.89
#